data_AF-A0A1J4NRD3-F1
#
_entry.id   AF-A0A1J4NRD3-F1
#
_cell.length_a   1.000
_cell.length_b   1.000
_cell.length_c   1.000
_cell.angle_alpha   90.00
_cell.angle_beta   90.00
_cell.angle_gamma   90.00
#
_symmetry.space_group_name_H-M   'P 1'
#
loop_
_entity.id
_entity.type
_entity.pdbx_description
1 polymer ?
#
loop_
_entity_poly.entity_id
_entity_poly.type
_entity_poly.pdbx_seq_one_letter_code
_entity_poly.pdbx_strand_id
1 'polypeptide(L)'
;MSRSSLVPASALSHDGEPGLLRITGSGTRTDRTVDFTTEGGNELPAGTVASWSGTLTVPSEGDYWLGIQSLGAIGELVVDGTVPATVAGAPTADGLADTRTRIRLTAGAHTLSLNLVPDLSATPVQLRLNWVAPQQPSAHHDAAVAAAQGRTRNSARPALATAVLERR
;
A
#
# COMPACT_ATOMS: atom_id res chain seq x y z
N MET A 1 19.72 -9.34 -5.25
CA MET A 1 18.29 -9.01 -5.45
C MET A 1 17.79 -8.26 -4.23
N SER A 2 17.18 -7.09 -4.40
CA SER A 2 16.55 -6.38 -3.27
C SER A 2 15.37 -7.18 -2.73
N ARG A 3 15.24 -7.27 -1.40
CA ARG A 3 14.10 -7.94 -0.75
C ARG A 3 12.82 -7.15 -1.03
N SER A 4 11.74 -7.86 -1.40
CA SER A 4 10.40 -7.27 -1.49
C SER A 4 9.92 -6.87 -0.10
N SER A 5 9.19 -5.76 0.02
CA SER A 5 8.57 -5.31 1.26
C SER A 5 7.09 -5.00 1.02
N LEU A 6 6.30 -4.99 2.10
CA LEU A 6 4.93 -4.49 2.04
C LEU A 6 4.91 -3.05 1.50
N VAL A 7 3.90 -2.73 0.69
CA VAL A 7 3.63 -1.34 0.35
C VAL A 7 3.28 -0.60 1.66
N PRO A 8 4.01 0.44 2.03
CA PRO A 8 3.81 1.10 3.31
C PRO A 8 2.48 1.85 3.32
N ALA A 9 1.82 1.88 4.49
CA ALA A 9 0.56 2.59 4.66
C ALA A 9 0.64 4.08 4.27
N SER A 10 1.81 4.70 4.43
CA SER A 10 2.04 6.10 4.03
C SER A 10 2.00 6.33 2.52
N ALA A 11 2.10 5.27 1.71
CA ALA A 11 1.98 5.35 0.26
C ALA A 11 0.55 5.06 -0.23
N LEU A 12 -0.39 4.73 0.66
CA LEU A 12 -1.75 4.34 0.29
C LEU A 12 -2.76 5.35 0.83
N SER A 13 -3.69 5.80 -0.02
CA SER A 13 -4.79 6.67 0.41
C SER A 13 -6.07 6.42 -0.38
N HIS A 14 -7.20 6.79 0.22
CA HIS A 14 -8.52 6.75 -0.38
C HIS A 14 -9.29 8.00 0.06
N ASP A 15 -9.78 8.78 -0.90
CA ASP A 15 -10.48 10.05 -0.64
C ASP A 15 -9.73 11.02 0.31
N GLY A 16 -8.39 11.00 0.23
CA GLY A 16 -7.52 11.83 1.07
C GLY A 16 -7.19 11.23 2.44
N GLU A 17 -7.83 10.13 2.83
CA GLU A 17 -7.58 9.42 4.09
C GLU A 17 -6.58 8.27 3.91
N PRO A 18 -5.81 7.87 4.94
CA PRO A 18 -4.85 6.78 4.84
C PRO A 18 -5.47 5.39 4.58
N GLY A 19 -4.89 4.65 3.64
CA GLY A 19 -5.28 3.27 3.30
C GLY A 19 -6.09 3.13 2.01
N LEU A 20 -6.54 1.91 1.71
CA LEU A 20 -7.38 1.59 0.55
C LEU A 20 -8.78 1.19 0.99
N LEU A 21 -9.80 1.57 0.22
CA LEU A 21 -11.16 1.14 0.46
C LEU A 21 -11.31 -0.32 0.02
N ARG A 22 -11.53 -1.20 0.99
CA ARG A 22 -11.95 -2.58 0.77
C ARG A 22 -13.45 -2.67 0.64
N ILE A 23 -13.92 -3.40 -0.36
CA ILE A 23 -15.31 -3.81 -0.52
C ILE A 23 -15.37 -5.35 -0.50
N THR A 24 -16.31 -5.88 0.26
CA THR A 24 -16.63 -7.31 0.34
C THR A 24 -18.14 -7.50 0.35
N GLY A 25 -18.61 -8.75 0.23
CA GLY A 25 -20.03 -9.06 0.45
C GLY A 25 -20.55 -8.66 1.84
N SER A 26 -19.67 -8.52 2.83
CA SER A 26 -20.01 -8.09 4.20
C SER A 26 -20.03 -6.57 4.42
N GLY A 27 -19.64 -5.77 3.42
CA GLY A 27 -19.59 -4.31 3.51
C GLY A 27 -18.23 -3.73 3.17
N THR A 28 -18.04 -2.45 3.54
CA THR A 28 -16.86 -1.66 3.21
C THR A 28 -16.00 -1.32 4.43
N ARG A 29 -14.68 -1.20 4.21
CA ARG A 29 -13.70 -0.85 5.26
C ARG A 29 -12.45 -0.24 4.64
N THR A 30 -11.82 0.74 5.28
CA THR A 30 -10.49 1.21 4.87
C THR A 30 -9.38 0.41 5.54
N ASP A 31 -8.48 -0.15 4.75
CA ASP A 31 -7.33 -0.94 5.21
C ASP A 31 -6.03 -0.16 4.99
N ARG A 32 -5.24 0.03 6.05
CA ARG A 32 -3.97 0.78 5.97
C ARG A 32 -2.91 0.10 5.12
N THR A 33 -2.95 -1.22 5.05
CA THR A 33 -2.06 -2.06 4.24
C THR A 33 -2.89 -3.22 3.69
N VAL A 34 -2.43 -3.80 2.58
CA VAL A 34 -3.01 -5.05 2.05
C VAL A 34 -2.07 -6.19 2.43
N ASP A 35 -2.33 -6.78 3.59
CA ASP A 35 -1.61 -7.95 4.12
C ASP A 35 -2.61 -8.76 4.96
N PHE A 36 -3.29 -9.70 4.30
CA PHE A 36 -4.27 -10.63 4.87
C PHE A 36 -3.68 -12.03 4.73
N THR A 37 -3.03 -12.52 5.78
CA THR A 37 -2.31 -13.79 5.75
C THR A 37 -2.55 -14.57 7.01
N THR A 38 -2.42 -15.90 6.94
CA THR A 38 -2.48 -16.76 8.12
C THR A 38 -1.35 -16.45 9.10
N GLU A 39 -0.18 -16.02 8.59
CA GLU A 39 0.92 -15.51 9.42
C GLU A 39 0.48 -14.29 10.25
N GLY A 40 -0.31 -13.38 9.65
CA GLY A 40 -0.90 -12.22 10.32
C GLY A 40 -2.14 -12.54 11.17
N GLY A 41 -2.67 -13.77 11.11
CA GLY A 41 -3.91 -14.19 11.78
C GLY A 41 -5.14 -13.40 11.34
N ASN A 42 -5.12 -12.87 10.12
CA ASN A 42 -6.12 -11.97 9.58
C ASN A 42 -6.55 -12.33 8.15
N GLU A 43 -6.33 -13.58 7.74
CA GLU A 43 -6.85 -14.10 6.48
C GLU A 43 -8.36 -13.87 6.35
N LEU A 44 -8.82 -13.77 5.11
CA LEU A 44 -10.24 -13.65 4.81
C LEU A 44 -10.88 -15.04 4.77
N PRO A 45 -12.17 -15.18 5.12
CA PRO A 45 -12.87 -16.45 5.00
C PRO A 45 -12.77 -17.05 3.59
N ALA A 46 -12.79 -18.37 3.49
CA ALA A 46 -12.85 -19.06 2.20
C ALA A 46 -14.07 -18.58 1.39
N GLY A 47 -13.91 -18.45 0.06
CA GLY A 47 -14.98 -17.97 -0.81
C GLY A 47 -15.19 -16.44 -0.79
N THR A 48 -14.35 -15.69 -0.09
CA THR A 48 -14.45 -14.22 -0.06
C THR A 48 -14.13 -13.63 -1.43
N VAL A 49 -15.09 -12.89 -2.00
CA VAL A 49 -14.87 -11.92 -3.07
C VAL A 49 -14.54 -10.59 -2.42
N ALA A 50 -13.44 -9.97 -2.83
CA ALA A 50 -13.02 -8.67 -2.29
C ALA A 50 -12.39 -7.79 -3.36
N SER A 51 -12.52 -6.49 -3.21
CA SER A 51 -11.73 -5.51 -3.95
C SER A 51 -11.15 -4.46 -3.03
N TRP A 52 -10.01 -3.89 -3.42
CA TRP A 52 -9.40 -2.72 -2.80
C TRP A 52 -9.25 -1.63 -3.86
N SER A 53 -9.56 -0.38 -3.52
CA SER A 53 -9.35 0.76 -4.42
C SER A 53 -8.83 1.99 -3.69
N GLY A 54 -8.03 2.78 -4.39
CA GLY A 54 -7.50 4.05 -3.89
C GLY A 54 -6.33 4.55 -4.73
N THR A 55 -5.40 5.20 -4.05
CA THR A 55 -4.24 5.87 -4.63
C THR A 55 -2.97 5.28 -4.06
N LEU A 56 -2.02 4.96 -4.95
CA LEU A 56 -0.62 4.73 -4.62
C LEU A 56 0.14 6.04 -4.82
N THR A 57 0.72 6.60 -3.76
CA THR A 57 1.60 7.76 -3.83
C THR A 57 3.05 7.30 -3.97
N VAL A 58 3.60 7.51 -5.17
CA VAL A 58 4.96 7.16 -5.54
C VAL A 58 5.90 8.30 -5.13
N PRO A 59 6.90 8.05 -4.27
CA PRO A 59 7.75 9.12 -3.73
C PRO A 59 8.74 9.70 -4.75
N SER A 60 9.09 8.94 -5.78
CA SER A 60 10.07 9.32 -6.79
C SER A 60 9.80 8.57 -8.08
N GLU A 61 10.01 9.21 -9.22
CA GLU A 61 9.94 8.49 -10.50
C GLU A 61 10.98 7.36 -10.53
N GLY A 62 10.59 6.23 -11.11
CA GLY A 62 11.52 5.17 -11.44
C GLY A 62 10.85 3.84 -11.71
N ASP A 63 11.67 2.80 -11.78
CA ASP A 63 11.18 1.44 -12.00
C ASP A 63 10.88 0.78 -10.66
N TYR A 64 9.60 0.53 -10.43
CA TYR A 64 9.11 -0.21 -9.28
C TYR A 64 8.86 -1.65 -9.68
N TRP A 65 9.10 -2.56 -8.76
CA TRP A 65 8.62 -3.92 -8.89
C TRP A 65 7.42 -4.12 -7.97
N LEU A 66 6.21 -4.06 -8.52
CA LEU A 66 4.97 -4.34 -7.78
C LEU A 66 4.64 -5.82 -7.89
N GLY A 67 4.15 -6.40 -6.80
CA GLY A 67 3.76 -7.79 -6.77
C GLY A 67 2.56 -8.03 -5.87
N ILE A 68 1.82 -9.07 -6.20
CA ILE A 68 0.72 -9.58 -5.39
C ILE A 68 0.96 -11.04 -5.11
N GLN A 69 0.74 -11.43 -3.87
CA GLN A 69 0.77 -12.82 -3.44
C GLN A 69 -0.62 -13.24 -3.01
N SER A 70 -1.11 -14.40 -3.46
CA SER A 70 -2.43 -14.90 -3.06
C SER A 70 -2.47 -16.40 -2.82
N LEU A 71 -3.44 -16.82 -2.00
CA LEU A 71 -3.86 -18.22 -1.83
C LEU A 71 -5.38 -18.26 -1.61
N GLY A 72 -6.04 -19.31 -2.09
CA GLY A 72 -7.50 -19.45 -2.00
C GLY A 72 -8.26 -18.49 -2.92
N ALA A 73 -7.55 -17.69 -3.72
CA ALA A 73 -8.10 -16.71 -4.64
C ALA A 73 -7.13 -16.41 -5.79
N ILE A 74 -7.72 -16.02 -6.91
CA ILE A 74 -7.04 -15.35 -8.03
C ILE A 74 -7.04 -13.85 -7.72
N GLY A 75 -5.86 -13.23 -7.77
CA GLY A 75 -5.69 -11.79 -7.56
C GLY A 75 -5.35 -11.07 -8.86
N GLU A 76 -5.92 -9.90 -9.07
CA GLU A 76 -5.60 -8.99 -10.16
C GLU A 76 -5.19 -7.63 -9.59
N LEU A 77 -4.03 -7.13 -10.01
CA LEU A 77 -3.54 -5.80 -9.68
C LEU A 77 -3.75 -4.89 -10.90
N VAL A 78 -4.32 -3.72 -10.66
CA VAL A 78 -4.53 -2.67 -11.66
C VAL A 78 -3.86 -1.39 -11.18
N VAL A 79 -3.06 -0.77 -12.06
CA VAL A 79 -2.42 0.53 -11.83
C VAL A 79 -2.71 1.41 -13.04
N ASP A 80 -3.28 2.59 -12.82
CA ASP A 80 -3.65 3.55 -13.90
C ASP A 80 -4.47 2.93 -15.03
N GLY A 81 -5.38 2.01 -14.67
CA GLY A 81 -6.24 1.30 -15.63
C GLY A 81 -5.54 0.21 -16.45
N THR A 82 -4.22 0.02 -16.28
CA THR A 82 -3.51 -1.13 -16.83
C THR A 82 -3.45 -2.27 -15.82
N VAL A 83 -3.45 -3.52 -16.31
CA VAL A 83 -3.33 -4.73 -15.49
C VAL A 83 -1.88 -5.21 -15.53
N PRO A 84 -0.98 -4.70 -14.68
CA PRO A 84 0.43 -5.08 -14.74
C PRO A 84 0.68 -6.48 -14.15
N ALA A 85 -0.24 -7.04 -13.36
CA ALA A 85 -0.07 -8.32 -12.69
C ALA A 85 -1.41 -9.05 -12.43
N THR A 86 -1.42 -10.35 -12.72
CA THR A 86 -2.45 -11.30 -12.28
C THR A 86 -1.74 -12.48 -11.62
N VAL A 87 -2.23 -12.91 -10.46
CA VAL A 87 -1.72 -14.08 -9.75
C VAL A 87 -2.81 -15.14 -9.69
N ALA A 88 -2.48 -16.31 -10.21
CA ALA A 88 -3.28 -17.52 -10.16
C ALA A 88 -2.31 -18.69 -10.14
N GLY A 89 -2.57 -19.72 -9.35
CA GLY A 89 -1.81 -20.97 -9.43
C GLY A 89 -1.35 -21.52 -8.08
N ALA A 90 -0.39 -22.43 -8.16
CA ALA A 90 0.09 -23.20 -7.01
C ALA A 90 0.94 -22.33 -6.06
N PRO A 91 0.87 -22.59 -4.75
CA PRO A 91 1.62 -21.84 -3.74
C PRO A 91 3.13 -21.95 -3.93
N THR A 92 3.86 -20.87 -3.61
CA THR A 92 5.32 -20.87 -3.50
C THR A 92 5.78 -21.39 -2.12
N ALA A 93 7.08 -21.31 -1.82
CA ALA A 93 7.66 -21.91 -0.61
C ALA A 93 7.12 -21.32 0.72
N ASP A 94 6.59 -20.10 0.70
CA ASP A 94 5.91 -19.47 1.84
C ASP A 94 4.41 -19.80 1.90
N GLY A 95 3.90 -20.62 0.97
CA GLY A 95 2.51 -21.02 0.90
C GLY A 95 1.62 -20.10 0.06
N LEU A 96 2.14 -19.03 -0.55
CA LEU A 96 1.37 -18.12 -1.41
C LEU A 96 1.85 -18.20 -2.86
N ALA A 97 0.94 -18.17 -3.83
CA ALA A 97 1.31 -17.94 -5.23
C ALA A 97 1.77 -16.48 -5.36
N ASP A 98 2.85 -16.22 -6.10
CA ASP A 98 3.45 -14.88 -6.24
C ASP A 98 3.52 -14.50 -7.72
N THR A 99 3.13 -13.27 -8.03
CA THR A 99 3.42 -12.63 -9.31
C THR A 99 4.04 -11.26 -9.08
N ARG A 100 4.97 -10.90 -9.96
CA ARG A 100 5.66 -9.63 -9.87
C ARG A 100 5.94 -9.04 -11.23
N THR A 101 5.77 -7.74 -11.34
CA THR A 101 5.90 -7.00 -12.58
C THR A 101 6.71 -5.73 -12.37
N ARG A 102 7.53 -5.38 -13.36
CA ARG A 102 8.27 -4.12 -13.37
C ARG A 102 7.42 -3.07 -14.06
N ILE A 103 7.15 -1.98 -13.37
CA ILE A 103 6.39 -0.86 -13.88
C ILE A 103 7.16 0.44 -13.66
N ARG A 104 7.23 1.27 -14.70
CA ARG A 104 7.76 2.63 -14.60
C ARG A 104 6.65 3.52 -14.05
N LEU A 105 6.88 4.17 -12.91
CA LEU A 105 5.93 5.09 -12.29
C LEU A 105 6.56 6.47 -12.17
N THR A 106 5.76 7.52 -12.37
CA THR A 106 6.14 8.90 -12.10
C THR A 106 6.06 9.21 -10.60
N ALA A 107 6.71 10.27 -10.13
CA ALA A 107 6.46 10.73 -8.77
C ALA A 107 5.03 11.29 -8.66
N GLY A 108 4.32 10.97 -7.58
CA GLY A 108 2.97 11.46 -7.32
C GLY A 108 1.92 10.35 -7.25
N ALA A 109 0.66 10.75 -7.46
CA ALA A 109 -0.50 9.89 -7.28
C ALA A 109 -0.74 9.01 -8.52
N HIS A 110 -0.93 7.72 -8.27
CA HIS A 110 -1.35 6.72 -9.25
C HIS A 110 -2.60 6.02 -8.74
N THR A 111 -3.55 5.74 -9.64
CA THR A 111 -4.72 4.95 -9.26
C THR A 111 -4.32 3.49 -9.05
N LEU A 112 -4.87 2.87 -8.01
CA LEU A 112 -4.55 1.51 -7.62
C LEU A 112 -5.85 0.77 -7.31
N SER A 113 -6.01 -0.41 -7.93
CA SER A 113 -7.07 -1.35 -7.58
C SER A 113 -6.54 -2.77 -7.48
N LEU A 114 -7.11 -3.55 -6.57
CA LEU A 114 -6.92 -4.98 -6.48
C LEU A 114 -8.28 -5.68 -6.51
N ASN A 115 -8.40 -6.74 -7.30
CA ASN A 115 -9.59 -7.57 -7.36
C ASN A 115 -9.22 -9.00 -6.96
N LEU A 116 -10.00 -9.59 -6.05
CA LEU A 116 -9.89 -11.00 -5.67
C LEU A 116 -11.16 -11.75 -6.05
N VAL A 117 -10.98 -12.87 -6.74
CA VAL A 117 -12.01 -13.87 -6.99
C VAL A 117 -11.58 -15.16 -6.32
N PRO A 118 -12.40 -15.77 -5.45
CA PRO A 118 -12.04 -17.00 -4.77
C PRO A 118 -11.86 -18.15 -5.77
N ASP A 119 -10.93 -19.05 -5.47
CA ASP A 119 -10.78 -20.29 -6.21
C ASP A 119 -11.67 -21.40 -5.63
N LEU A 120 -11.62 -22.60 -6.22
CA LEU A 120 -12.44 -23.74 -5.79
C LEU A 120 -11.79 -24.58 -4.67
N SER A 121 -10.68 -24.12 -4.08
CA SER A 121 -9.92 -24.91 -3.09
C SER A 121 -10.57 -24.96 -1.71
N ALA A 122 -11.53 -24.07 -1.42
CA ALA A 122 -12.10 -23.85 -0.09
C ALA A 122 -11.07 -23.43 0.98
N THR A 123 -9.87 -22.98 0.56
CA THR A 123 -8.85 -22.42 1.44
C THR A 123 -9.25 -20.99 1.86
N PRO A 124 -8.99 -20.55 3.10
CA PRO A 124 -9.08 -19.14 3.46
C PRO A 124 -8.29 -18.26 2.49
N VAL A 125 -8.87 -17.12 2.14
CA VAL A 125 -8.29 -16.21 1.16
C VAL A 125 -7.18 -15.41 1.82
N GLN A 126 -5.97 -15.56 1.27
CA GLN A 126 -4.80 -14.77 1.66
C GLN A 126 -4.40 -13.84 0.51
N LEU A 127 -4.02 -12.62 0.84
CA LEU A 127 -3.54 -11.62 -0.12
C LEU A 127 -2.50 -10.71 0.52
N ARG A 128 -1.40 -10.47 -0.19
CA ARG A 128 -0.38 -9.49 0.18
C ARG A 128 0.01 -8.63 -1.02
N LEU A 129 0.04 -7.31 -0.85
CA LEU A 129 0.59 -6.36 -1.83
C LEU A 129 1.99 -5.95 -1.42
N ASN A 130 2.96 -6.16 -2.32
CA ASN A 130 4.36 -5.88 -2.06
C ASN A 130 4.97 -5.00 -3.17
N TRP A 131 6.07 -4.33 -2.83
CA TRP A 131 6.84 -3.53 -3.76
C TRP A 131 8.36 -3.62 -3.51
N VAL A 132 9.13 -3.22 -4.52
CA VAL A 132 10.50 -2.73 -4.36
C VAL A 132 10.53 -1.39 -5.04
N ALA A 133 10.83 -0.36 -4.25
CA ALA A 133 11.13 0.95 -4.77
C ALA A 133 12.49 0.93 -5.52
N PRO A 134 12.67 1.77 -6.54
CA PRO A 134 13.97 1.97 -7.13
C PRO A 134 14.95 2.42 -6.02
N GLN A 135 16.17 1.89 -6.04
CA GLN A 135 17.24 2.36 -5.16
C GLN A 135 17.54 3.82 -5.52
N GLN A 136 16.88 4.75 -4.85
CA GLN A 136 17.25 6.15 -4.86
C GLN A 136 18.61 6.27 -4.14
N PRO A 137 19.57 7.06 -4.65
CA PRO A 137 20.69 7.51 -3.83
C PRO A 137 20.12 8.14 -2.55
N SER A 138 20.74 7.85 -1.40
CA SER A 138 20.24 8.05 -0.03
C SER A 138 19.55 9.40 0.30
N ALA A 139 19.70 10.43 -0.52
CA ALA A 139 19.14 11.77 -0.35
C ALA A 139 17.59 11.85 -0.34
N HIS A 140 16.88 10.91 -0.97
CA HIS A 140 15.41 10.98 -1.05
C HIS A 140 14.69 10.38 0.16
N HIS A 141 15.35 9.47 0.90
CA HIS A 141 14.78 8.92 2.13
C HIS A 141 14.69 9.99 3.22
N ASP A 142 15.73 10.82 3.35
CA ASP A 142 15.79 11.92 4.31
C ASP A 142 14.72 12.99 4.04
N ALA A 143 14.41 13.27 2.76
CA ALA A 143 13.37 14.23 2.38
C ALA A 143 11.95 13.76 2.74
N ALA A 144 11.64 12.46 2.59
CA ALA A 144 10.35 11.89 2.97
C ALA A 144 10.15 11.88 4.51
N VAL A 145 11.22 11.61 5.27
CA VAL A 145 11.21 11.68 6.74
C VAL A 145 11.10 13.13 7.22
N ALA A 146 11.81 14.07 6.58
CA ALA A 146 11.73 15.49 6.92
C ALA A 146 10.34 16.10 6.63
N ALA A 147 9.68 15.71 5.53
CA ALA A 147 8.31 16.13 5.23
C ALA A 147 7.29 15.56 6.24
N ALA A 148 7.50 14.32 6.72
CA ALA A 148 6.69 13.73 7.79
C ALA A 148 6.90 14.43 9.14
N GLN A 149 8.10 14.93 9.44
CA GLN A 149 8.42 15.65 10.68
C GLN A 149 8.05 17.15 10.64
N GLY A 150 8.02 17.77 9.46
CA GLY A 150 7.65 19.18 9.29
C GLY A 150 6.15 19.44 9.48
N ARG A 151 5.29 18.48 9.11
CA ARG A 151 3.83 18.62 9.21
C ARG A 151 3.32 18.61 10.66
N THR A 152 4.07 18.05 11.61
CA THR A 152 3.68 18.00 13.04
C THR A 152 4.02 19.27 13.82
N ARG A 153 4.82 20.20 13.27
CA ARG A 153 5.22 21.44 13.97
C ARG A 153 4.33 22.66 13.69
N ASN A 154 3.41 22.61 12.72
CA ASN A 154 2.64 23.79 12.32
C ASN A 154 1.23 23.90 12.96
N SER A 155 0.91 23.06 13.96
CA SER A 155 -0.42 23.02 14.60
C SER A 155 -0.53 23.82 15.91
N ALA A 156 0.43 24.69 16.25
CA ALA A 156 0.34 25.55 17.42
C ALA A 156 0.18 27.02 17.01
N ARG A 157 -1.06 27.53 17.06
CA ARG A 157 -1.36 28.98 16.93
C ARG A 157 -0.75 29.74 18.13
N PRO A 158 -0.25 30.97 17.94
CA PRO A 158 0.52 31.69 18.95
C PRO A 158 -0.36 32.33 20.03
N ALA A 159 0.06 32.20 21.30
CA ALA A 159 -0.44 33.01 22.40
C ALA A 159 0.27 34.38 22.39
N LEU A 160 -0.50 35.46 22.51
CA LEU A 160 -0.02 36.83 22.63
C LEU A 160 0.80 37.00 23.91
N ALA A 161 2.02 37.50 23.80
CA ALA A 161 2.80 38.04 24.90
C ALA A 161 3.53 39.31 24.46
N THR A 162 2.95 40.46 24.75
CA THR A 162 3.65 41.76 24.68
C THR A 162 4.28 42.02 26.04
N ALA A 163 5.59 41.92 26.13
CA ALA A 163 6.39 42.51 27.20
C ALA A 163 7.75 42.92 26.61
N VAL A 164 8.02 44.22 26.56
CA VAL A 164 9.38 44.74 26.42
C VAL A 164 9.63 45.71 27.56
N LEU A 165 10.63 45.32 28.34
CA LEU A 165 11.33 46.06 29.36
C LEU A 165 12.46 46.82 28.65
N GLU A 166 12.57 48.14 28.79
CA GLU A 166 13.83 48.85 28.53
C GLU A 166 14.25 49.62 29.78
N ARG A 167 15.45 49.27 30.25
CA ARG A 167 16.18 49.97 31.31
C ARG A 167 16.84 51.21 30.71
N ARG A 168 16.74 52.34 31.41
CA ARG A 168 17.91 53.07 31.95
C ARG A 168 17.50 53.77 33.25
#